data_AF-A0A1H6QV91-F1
#
_entry.id   AF-A0A1H6QV91-F1
#
_cell.length_a   1.000
_cell.length_b   1.000
_cell.length_c   1.000
_cell.angle_alpha   90.00
_cell.angle_beta   90.00
_cell.angle_gamma   90.00
#
_symmetry.space_group_name_H-M   'P 1'
#
loop_
_entity.id
_entity.type
_entity.pdbx_description
1 polymer ?
#
loop_
_entity_poly.entity_id
_entity_poly.type
_entity_poly.pdbx_seq_one_letter_code
_entity_poly.pdbx_strand_id
1 'polypeptide(L)'
;MLLSELQIAVNEVIEQLAESLSFIEHNKARLQPETYAQLAPLLRQRQQNLARLTLYAREHLRTRPRAPDLEREDLETLVSHLKALFGSPQQAVLQEFYTYQNNINQALVVLNQELTSEIRSQNIELMQMLQHLETEKTQMQAFLAGTLASCETLN
;
A
#
# COMPACT_ATOMS: atom_id res chain seq x y z
N MET A 1 -14.94 23.21 -3.25
CA MET A 1 -15.89 22.07 -3.31
C MET A 1 -15.35 20.99 -2.40
N LEU A 2 -16.16 20.46 -1.50
CA LEU A 2 -15.80 19.23 -0.78
C LEU A 2 -15.77 18.06 -1.78
N LEU A 3 -14.85 17.13 -1.56
CA LEU A 3 -14.78 15.88 -2.34
C LEU A 3 -16.01 15.01 -2.02
N SER A 4 -16.48 14.21 -2.98
CA SER A 4 -17.47 13.15 -2.70
C SER A 4 -16.83 12.00 -1.93
N GLU A 5 -17.64 11.18 -1.25
CA GLU A 5 -17.15 10.02 -0.49
C GLU A 5 -16.33 9.05 -1.37
N LEU A 6 -16.77 8.81 -2.61
CA LEU A 6 -16.00 8.03 -3.59
C LEU A 6 -14.64 8.66 -3.90
N GLN A 7 -14.59 9.99 -4.08
CA GLN A 7 -13.34 10.70 -4.34
C GLN A 7 -12.39 10.62 -3.13
N ILE A 8 -12.92 10.70 -1.92
CA ILE A 8 -12.17 10.56 -0.68
C ILE A 8 -11.60 9.14 -0.58
N ALA A 9 -12.45 8.12 -0.76
CA ALA A 9 -12.04 6.72 -0.66
C ALA A 9 -11.00 6.32 -1.72
N VAL A 10 -11.13 6.80 -2.96
CA VAL A 10 -10.11 6.57 -4.00
C VAL A 10 -8.79 7.26 -3.65
N ASN A 11 -8.84 8.51 -3.16
CA ASN A 11 -7.64 9.23 -2.76
C ASN A 11 -6.93 8.54 -1.59
N GLU A 12 -7.68 8.02 -0.61
CA GLU A 12 -7.11 7.27 0.52
C GLU A 12 -6.35 6.03 0.03
N VAL A 13 -6.92 5.25 -0.89
CA VAL A 13 -6.22 4.10 -1.47
C VAL A 13 -4.95 4.53 -2.19
N ILE A 14 -4.99 5.62 -2.97
CA ILE A 14 -3.81 6.16 -3.66
C ILE A 14 -2.72 6.56 -2.66
N GLU A 15 -3.10 7.25 -1.57
CA GLU A 15 -2.20 7.70 -0.53
C GLU A 15 -1.52 6.53 0.17
N GLN A 16 -2.29 5.54 0.65
CA GLN A 16 -1.73 4.35 1.31
C GLN A 16 -0.81 3.53 0.38
N LEU A 17 -1.15 3.42 -0.91
CA LEU A 17 -0.27 2.75 -1.89
C LEU A 17 1.05 3.51 -2.07
N ALA A 18 1.00 4.84 -2.20
CA ALA A 18 2.17 5.69 -2.37
C ALA A 18 3.07 5.66 -1.12
N GLU A 19 2.49 5.81 0.07
CA GLU A 19 3.21 5.73 1.36
C GLU A 19 3.92 4.37 1.48
N SER A 20 3.23 3.26 1.17
CA SER A 20 3.82 1.92 1.29
C SER A 20 5.02 1.70 0.35
N LEU A 21 4.99 2.29 -0.85
CA LEU A 21 6.10 2.20 -1.81
C LEU A 21 7.28 3.06 -1.36
N SER A 22 7.00 4.28 -0.91
CA SER A 22 8.02 5.20 -0.39
C SER A 22 8.74 4.59 0.82
N PHE A 23 7.97 4.03 1.76
CA PHE A 23 8.49 3.36 2.94
C PHE A 23 9.50 2.25 2.60
N ILE A 24 9.17 1.39 1.64
CA ILE A 24 10.09 0.30 1.24
C ILE A 24 11.33 0.83 0.53
N GLU A 25 11.22 1.85 -0.31
CA GLU A 25 12.40 2.39 -0.99
C GLU A 25 13.37 3.03 0.02
N HIS A 26 12.87 3.79 1.00
CA HIS A 26 13.67 4.37 2.07
C HIS A 26 14.30 3.30 2.99
N ASN A 27 13.64 2.16 3.17
CA ASN A 27 14.11 1.08 4.05
C ASN A 27 14.78 -0.08 3.32
N LYS A 28 14.99 0.03 2.00
CA LYS A 28 15.52 -1.04 1.15
C LYS A 28 16.86 -1.58 1.62
N ALA A 29 17.75 -0.72 2.09
CA ALA A 29 19.07 -1.11 2.59
C ALA A 29 19.03 -1.99 3.85
N ARG A 30 17.87 -2.04 4.54
CA ARG A 30 17.65 -2.83 5.76
C ARG A 30 17.04 -4.21 5.47
N LEU A 31 16.68 -4.48 4.21
CA LEU A 31 16.17 -5.77 3.76
C LEU A 31 17.30 -6.65 3.23
N GLN A 32 17.27 -7.95 3.51
CA GLN A 32 18.14 -8.91 2.86
C GLN A 32 17.91 -8.92 1.34
N PRO A 33 18.98 -9.07 0.53
CA PRO A 33 18.86 -9.09 -0.93
C PRO A 33 17.85 -10.12 -1.44
N GLU A 34 17.80 -11.30 -0.84
CA GLU A 34 16.90 -12.38 -1.21
C GLU A 34 15.43 -12.01 -0.93
N THR A 35 15.16 -11.40 0.22
CA THR A 35 13.84 -10.91 0.59
C THR A 35 13.37 -9.81 -0.35
N TYR A 36 14.25 -8.83 -0.65
CA TYR A 36 13.91 -7.78 -1.59
C TYR A 36 13.70 -8.32 -3.01
N ALA A 37 14.48 -9.30 -3.46
CA ALA A 37 14.32 -9.92 -4.77
C ALA A 37 12.94 -10.58 -4.94
N GLN A 38 12.42 -11.21 -3.88
CA GLN A 38 11.07 -11.79 -3.87
C GLN A 38 9.97 -10.72 -3.77
N LEU A 39 10.21 -9.64 -3.03
CA LEU A 39 9.26 -8.53 -2.84
C LEU A 39 9.15 -7.62 -4.08
N ALA A 40 10.25 -7.39 -4.79
CA ALA A 40 10.35 -6.50 -5.95
C ALA A 40 9.27 -6.68 -7.03
N PRO A 41 8.92 -7.90 -7.50
CA PRO A 41 7.82 -8.06 -8.46
C PRO A 41 6.48 -7.55 -7.93
N LEU A 42 6.19 -7.74 -6.65
CA LEU A 42 4.95 -7.28 -6.03
C LEU A 42 4.93 -5.75 -5.91
N LEU A 43 6.05 -5.12 -5.57
CA LEU A 43 6.18 -3.65 -5.56
C LEU A 43 5.98 -3.03 -6.95
N ARG A 44 6.50 -3.69 -8.01
CA ARG A 44 6.28 -3.24 -9.38
C ARG A 44 4.80 -3.31 -9.78
N GLN A 45 4.11 -4.38 -9.40
CA GLN A 45 2.68 -4.51 -9.62
C GLN A 45 1.90 -3.41 -8.88
N ARG A 46 2.26 -3.15 -7.61
CA ARG A 46 1.70 -2.04 -6.84
C ARG A 46 1.92 -0.69 -7.51
N GLN A 47 3.12 -0.42 -8.02
CA GLN A 47 3.44 0.82 -8.72
C GLN A 47 2.60 1.00 -9.99
N GLN A 48 2.37 -0.08 -10.73
CA GLN A 48 1.47 -0.08 -11.89
C GLN A 48 0.01 0.22 -11.49
N ASN A 49 -0.47 -0.43 -10.42
CA ASN A 49 -1.82 -0.19 -9.89
C ASN A 49 -1.99 1.26 -9.42
N LEU A 50 -1.02 1.81 -8.70
CA LEU A 50 -0.99 3.20 -8.25
C LEU A 50 -1.06 4.17 -9.44
N ALA A 51 -0.23 3.94 -10.47
CA ALA A 51 -0.21 4.80 -11.66
C ALA A 51 -1.57 4.80 -12.39
N ARG A 52 -2.17 3.62 -12.56
CA ARG A 52 -3.50 3.47 -13.19
C ARG A 52 -4.59 4.16 -12.37
N LEU A 53 -4.63 3.92 -11.06
CA LEU A 53 -5.63 4.52 -10.18
C LEU A 53 -5.49 6.04 -10.09
N THR A 54 -4.26 6.55 -10.09
CA THR A 54 -3.95 7.99 -10.11
C THR A 54 -4.43 8.64 -11.41
N LEU A 55 -4.19 7.99 -12.56
CA LEU A 55 -4.66 8.47 -13.85
C LEU A 55 -6.19 8.52 -13.87
N TYR A 56 -6.83 7.43 -13.46
CA TYR A 56 -8.28 7.34 -13.38
C TYR A 56 -8.89 8.44 -12.48
N ALA A 57 -8.31 8.66 -11.30
CA ALA A 57 -8.78 9.68 -10.37
C ALA A 57 -8.68 11.10 -10.96
N ARG A 58 -7.62 11.37 -11.73
CA ARG A 58 -7.45 12.66 -12.43
C ARG A 58 -8.44 12.84 -13.58
N GLU A 59 -8.62 11.82 -14.40
CA GLU A 59 -9.42 11.90 -15.64
C GLU A 59 -10.92 11.81 -15.37
N HIS A 60 -11.34 10.89 -14.51
CA HIS A 60 -12.74 10.57 -14.29
C HIS A 60 -13.31 11.20 -13.01
N LEU A 61 -12.50 11.26 -11.95
CA LEU A 61 -12.95 11.83 -10.68
C LEU A 61 -12.56 13.30 -10.52
N ARG A 62 -11.77 13.87 -11.43
CA ARG A 62 -11.26 15.25 -11.37
C ARG A 62 -10.59 15.58 -10.04
N THR A 63 -10.01 14.57 -9.37
CA THR A 63 -9.25 14.79 -8.14
C THR A 63 -7.79 15.06 -8.45
N ARG A 64 -7.13 15.76 -7.54
CA ARG A 64 -5.67 15.79 -7.47
C ARG A 64 -5.30 14.90 -6.29
N PRO A 65 -4.90 13.64 -6.53
CA PRO A 65 -4.49 12.75 -5.45
C PRO A 65 -3.39 13.42 -4.63
N ARG A 66 -3.47 13.26 -3.31
CA ARG A 66 -2.52 13.89 -2.39
C ARG A 66 -1.13 13.30 -2.60
N ALA A 67 -0.12 14.16 -2.49
CA ALA A 67 1.25 13.70 -2.37
C ALA A 67 1.41 13.07 -0.96
N PRO A 68 2.27 12.06 -0.81
CA PRO A 68 2.61 11.54 0.51
C PRO A 68 3.11 12.66 1.41
N ASP A 69 2.71 12.62 2.69
CA ASP A 69 3.10 13.60 3.70
C ASP A 69 4.55 13.35 4.15
N LEU A 70 5.46 14.21 3.69
CA LEU A 70 6.89 14.11 3.97
C LEU A 70 7.20 14.20 5.48
N GLU A 71 6.42 14.96 6.26
CA GLU A 71 6.67 15.10 7.71
C GLU A 71 6.29 13.84 8.49
N ARG A 72 5.25 13.14 8.03
CA ARG A 72 4.84 11.85 8.60
C ARG A 72 5.87 10.76 8.31
N GLU A 73 6.47 10.77 7.12
CA GLU A 73 7.49 9.82 6.69
C GLU A 73 8.76 9.87 7.56
N ASP A 74 9.19 11.07 7.97
CA ASP A 74 10.35 11.25 8.87
C ASP A 74 10.09 10.64 10.27
N LEU A 75 8.89 10.79 10.81
CA LEU A 75 8.50 10.22 12.09
C LEU A 75 8.38 8.69 12.03
N GLU A 76 7.77 8.16 10.97
CA GLU A 76 7.64 6.70 10.75
C GLU A 76 9.04 6.06 10.61
N THR A 77 9.97 6.75 9.96
CA THR A 77 11.38 6.33 9.86
C THR A 77 12.07 6.31 11.23
N LEU A 78 11.90 7.34 12.05
CA LEU A 78 12.44 7.38 13.42
C LEU A 78 11.90 6.25 14.29
N VAL A 79 10.59 6.01 14.23
CA VAL A 79 9.94 4.91 14.96
C VAL A 79 10.47 3.55 14.49
N SER A 80 10.64 3.37 13.18
CA SER A 80 11.22 2.16 12.60
C SER A 80 12.67 1.91 13.04
N HIS A 81 13.47 2.97 13.19
CA HIS A 81 14.83 2.88 13.75
C HIS A 81 14.82 2.52 15.24
N LEU A 82 13.92 3.11 16.04
CA LEU A 82 13.78 2.77 17.45
C LEU A 82 13.37 1.31 17.64
N LYS A 83 12.42 0.79 16.83
CA LYS A 83 12.01 -0.62 16.87
C LYS A 83 13.17 -1.57 16.53
N ALA A 84 14.06 -1.17 15.62
CA ALA A 84 15.23 -1.97 15.27
C ALA A 84 16.29 -2.06 16.37
N LEU A 85 16.24 -1.21 17.40
CA LEU A 85 17.11 -1.36 18.57
C LEU A 85 16.77 -2.60 19.41
N PHE A 86 15.56 -3.15 19.23
CA PHE A 86 15.05 -4.29 19.99
C PHE A 86 14.89 -5.58 19.15
N GLY A 87 15.37 -5.62 17.90
CA GLY A 87 15.21 -6.78 17.01
C GLY A 87 15.96 -6.68 15.68
N SER A 88 15.68 -7.60 14.75
CA SER A 88 16.29 -7.58 13.41
C SER A 88 15.83 -6.35 12.60
N PRO A 89 16.75 -5.58 11.97
CA PRO A 89 16.40 -4.45 11.13
C PRO A 89 15.41 -4.79 10.02
N GLN A 90 15.54 -5.97 9.40
CA GLN A 90 14.62 -6.47 8.39
C GLN A 90 13.26 -6.78 8.99
N GLN A 91 13.21 -7.47 10.13
CA GLN A 91 11.96 -7.84 10.77
C GLN A 91 11.14 -6.59 11.14
N ALA A 92 11.79 -5.55 11.66
CA ALA A 92 11.15 -4.27 11.96
C ALA A 92 10.54 -3.63 10.69
N VAL A 93 11.27 -3.64 9.56
CA VAL A 93 10.78 -3.11 8.28
C VAL A 93 9.59 -3.93 7.76
N LEU A 94 9.68 -5.27 7.81
CA LEU A 94 8.60 -6.14 7.34
C LEU A 94 7.33 -6.04 8.20
N GLN A 95 7.48 -5.87 9.51
CA GLN A 95 6.34 -5.64 10.42
C GLN A 95 5.66 -4.31 10.14
N GLU A 96 6.44 -3.23 9.95
CA GLU A 96 5.87 -1.93 9.60
C GLU A 96 5.21 -1.96 8.21
N PHE A 97 5.84 -2.62 7.24
CA PHE A 97 5.25 -2.81 5.92
C PHE A 97 3.95 -3.63 5.95
N TYR A 98 3.84 -4.58 6.88
CA TYR A 98 2.59 -5.29 7.14
C TYR A 98 1.50 -4.37 7.71
N THR A 99 1.86 -3.37 8.51
CA THR A 99 0.92 -2.31 8.94
C THR A 99 0.40 -1.51 7.75
N TYR A 100 1.28 -1.04 6.85
CA TYR A 100 0.82 -0.37 5.62
C TYR A 100 -0.10 -1.28 4.79
N GLN A 101 0.21 -2.59 4.72
CA GLN A 101 -0.66 -3.53 4.02
C GLN A 101 -2.06 -3.58 4.64
N ASN A 102 -2.17 -3.54 5.97
CA ASN A 102 -3.46 -3.50 6.66
C ASN A 102 -4.18 -2.17 6.42
N ASN A 103 -3.47 -1.05 6.38
CA ASN A 103 -4.07 0.25 6.06
C ASN A 103 -4.65 0.27 4.63
N ILE A 104 -3.90 -0.26 3.65
CA ILE A 104 -4.39 -0.45 2.27
C ILE A 104 -5.65 -1.33 2.27
N ASN A 105 -5.68 -2.41 3.05
CA ASN A 105 -6.87 -3.26 3.15
C ASN A 105 -8.09 -2.48 3.65
N GLN A 106 -7.92 -1.68 4.70
CA GLN A 106 -9.02 -0.89 5.25
C GLN A 106 -9.50 0.16 4.24
N ALA A 107 -8.58 0.84 3.56
CA ALA A 107 -8.91 1.79 2.49
C ALA A 107 -9.71 1.13 1.35
N LEU A 108 -9.31 -0.08 0.94
CA LEU A 108 -10.04 -0.86 -0.07
C LEU A 108 -11.43 -1.31 0.39
N VAL A 109 -11.59 -1.63 1.68
CA VAL A 109 -12.90 -1.96 2.26
C VAL A 109 -13.82 -0.75 2.21
N VAL A 110 -13.34 0.42 2.63
CA VAL A 110 -14.10 1.68 2.57
C VAL A 110 -14.48 2.00 1.12
N LEU A 111 -13.53 1.93 0.19
CA LEU A 111 -13.83 2.15 -1.23
C LEU A 111 -14.89 1.18 -1.76
N ASN A 112 -14.85 -0.09 -1.37
CA ASN A 112 -15.87 -1.06 -1.78
C ASN A 112 -17.27 -0.74 -1.25
N GLN A 113 -17.38 -0.12 -0.07
CA GLN A 113 -18.65 0.30 0.53
C GLN A 113 -19.27 1.46 -0.26
N GLU A 114 -18.45 2.38 -0.78
CA GLU A 114 -18.89 3.52 -1.59
C GLU A 114 -19.31 3.13 -3.02
N LEU A 115 -18.96 1.93 -3.49
CA LEU A 115 -19.29 1.43 -4.83
C LEU A 115 -20.69 0.81 -4.86
N THR A 116 -21.71 1.65 -5.00
CA THR A 116 -23.10 1.20 -5.26
C THR A 116 -23.22 0.44 -6.59
N SER A 117 -24.29 -0.34 -6.78
CA SER A 117 -24.52 -1.09 -8.04
C SER A 117 -24.50 -0.19 -9.28
N GLU A 118 -25.07 1.01 -9.16
CA GLU A 118 -25.07 2.04 -10.19
C GLU A 118 -23.64 2.51 -10.52
N ILE A 119 -22.87 2.93 -9.50
CA ILE A 119 -21.48 3.37 -9.67
C ILE A 119 -20.63 2.25 -10.27
N ARG A 120 -20.80 1.00 -9.83
CA ARG A 120 -20.08 -0.16 -10.38
C ARG A 120 -20.35 -0.34 -11.87
N SER A 121 -21.62 -0.24 -12.29
CA SER A 121 -22.01 -0.38 -13.71
C SER A 121 -21.45 0.74 -14.60
N GLN A 122 -21.29 1.93 -14.04
CA GLN A 122 -20.79 3.10 -14.77
C GLN A 122 -19.26 3.15 -14.81
N ASN A 123 -18.57 2.45 -13.90
CA ASN A 123 -17.12 2.53 -13.71
C ASN A 123 -16.44 1.16 -13.82
N ILE A 124 -16.64 0.49 -14.97
CA ILE A 124 -16.07 -0.85 -15.25
C ILE A 124 -14.54 -0.87 -15.09
N GLU A 125 -13.85 0.20 -15.51
CA GLU A 125 -12.40 0.30 -15.39
C GLU A 125 -11.94 0.31 -13.92
N LEU A 126 -12.63 1.08 -13.06
CA LEU A 126 -12.37 1.08 -11.62
C LEU A 126 -12.56 -0.31 -11.02
N MET A 127 -13.59 -1.04 -11.46
CA MET A 127 -13.82 -2.42 -11.01
C MET A 127 -12.69 -3.37 -11.40
N GLN A 128 -12.16 -3.25 -12.61
CA GLN A 128 -11.00 -4.05 -13.04
C GLN A 128 -9.75 -3.71 -12.21
N MET A 129 -9.50 -2.41 -11.97
CA MET A 129 -8.38 -1.98 -11.12
C MET A 129 -8.50 -2.52 -9.69
N LEU A 130 -9.71 -2.51 -9.11
CA LEU A 130 -9.94 -3.05 -7.77
C LEU A 130 -9.69 -4.55 -7.71
N GLN A 131 -10.07 -5.30 -8.74
CA GLN A 131 -9.75 -6.73 -8.81
C GLN A 131 -8.23 -6.97 -8.84
N HIS A 132 -7.47 -6.15 -9.56
CA HIS A 132 -6.01 -6.23 -9.57
C HIS A 132 -5.39 -5.87 -8.23
N LEU A 133 -5.92 -4.84 -7.55
CA LEU A 133 -5.50 -4.44 -6.21
C LEU A 133 -5.80 -5.53 -5.18
N GLU A 134 -6.98 -6.15 -5.22
CA GLU A 134 -7.34 -7.27 -4.34
C GLU A 134 -6.43 -8.48 -4.56
N THR A 135 -6.08 -8.78 -5.81
CA THR A 135 -5.16 -9.89 -6.13
C THR A 135 -3.76 -9.59 -5.60
N GLU A 136 -3.23 -8.40 -5.87
CA GLU A 136 -1.93 -7.95 -5.40
C GLU A 136 -1.86 -7.96 -3.86
N LYS A 137 -2.91 -7.45 -3.22
CA LYS A 137 -3.09 -7.45 -1.77
C LYS A 137 -2.97 -8.84 -1.17
N THR A 138 -3.68 -9.83 -1.71
CA THR A 138 -3.59 -11.23 -1.24
C THR A 138 -2.18 -11.80 -1.40
N GLN A 139 -1.52 -11.54 -2.54
CA GLN A 139 -0.15 -11.99 -2.79
C GLN A 139 0.84 -11.35 -1.80
N MET A 140 0.72 -10.05 -1.56
CA MET A 140 1.55 -9.32 -0.61
C MET A 140 1.36 -9.81 0.82
N GLN A 141 0.11 -10.03 1.25
CA GLN A 141 -0.18 -10.58 2.57
C GLN A 141 0.40 -11.98 2.77
N ALA A 142 0.27 -12.86 1.76
CA ALA A 142 0.84 -14.20 1.82
C ALA A 142 2.37 -14.17 1.93
N PHE A 143 3.02 -13.30 1.14
CA PHE A 143 4.47 -13.09 1.21
C PHE A 143 4.91 -12.63 2.62
N LEU A 144 4.25 -11.60 3.17
CA LEU A 144 4.63 -11.03 4.46
C LEU A 144 4.40 -12.00 5.61
N ALA A 145 3.27 -12.70 5.63
CA ALA A 145 2.98 -13.71 6.65
C ALA A 145 4.00 -14.85 6.63
N GLY A 146 4.35 -15.36 5.44
CA GLY A 146 5.36 -16.42 5.29
C GLY A 146 6.77 -15.96 5.68
N THR A 147 7.13 -14.73 5.32
CA THR A 147 8.47 -14.18 5.62
C THR A 147 8.62 -13.87 7.10
N LEU A 148 7.61 -13.25 7.74
CA LEU A 148 7.64 -12.94 9.17
C LEU A 148 7.67 -14.21 10.04
N ALA A 149 6.87 -15.24 9.70
CA ALA A 149 6.91 -16.53 10.38
C ALA A 149 8.29 -17.22 10.27
N SER A 150 8.98 -17.02 9.14
CA SER A 150 10.34 -17.55 8.94
C SER A 150 11.40 -16.77 9.74
N CYS A 151 11.15 -15.50 10.08
CA CYS A 151 12.04 -14.72 10.95
C CYS A 151 11.86 -15.07 12.43
N GLU A 152 10.66 -15.47 12.87
CA GLU A 152 10.39 -15.83 14.27
C GLU A 152 10.98 -17.18 14.67
N THR A 153 11.21 -18.10 13.72
CA THR A 153 11.81 -19.43 13.99
C THR A 153 13.34 -19.43 14.11
N LEU A 154 13.99 -18.29 13.85
CA LEU A 154 15.45 -18.13 13.86
C LEU A 154 15.98 -17.38 15.10
N ASN A 155 15.11 -17.02 16.05
CA ASN A 155 15.46 -16.38 17.32
C ASN A 155 15.33 -17.34 18.51
#